data_AF-A0A1U7MZ45-F1
#
_entry.id   AF-A0A1U7MZ45-F1
#
_cell.length_a   1.000
_cell.length_b   1.000
_cell.length_c   1.000
_cell.angle_alpha   90.00
_cell.angle_beta   90.00
_cell.angle_gamma   90.00
#
_symmetry.space_group_name_H-M   'P 1'
#
loop_
_entity.id
_entity.type
_entity.pdbx_description
1 polymer ?
#
loop_
_entity_poly.entity_id
_entity_poly.type
_entity_poly.pdbx_seq_one_letter_code
_entity_poly.pdbx_strand_id
1 'polypeptide(L)'
;MVQVTHSGQIKLGKFSVDCYVLEDGRRVLSGRGMQSALSMTDDFPQLTGSRLSRYLNQKSLEPFLSEAKKQGHLEPINCYQGNKPINGYEAYALLDICDAFLEARRHIQLGERQTIIAEQCEIIVRSFAKLGLIALIDEATGYQYERENNELQTLIDKYVSEELRAWQKTFPDVYYREIFRLRGWDFTVKGIKKRPSVVGTWTNKLVYQQLPPGVLEELKSKTPKTSSGNYKARFFQSLTEDVGDLHLRSQLTSVITLLQVSDTWDQFMCNFNKLVDNRKGQLDLDASDFNDSE
;
A
#
# COMPACT_ATOMS: atom_id res chain seq x y z
N MET A 1 27.41 23.77 11.48
CA MET A 1 26.08 23.10 11.53
C MET A 1 25.42 23.42 10.22
N VAL A 2 24.97 22.41 9.47
CA VAL A 2 24.47 22.64 8.11
C VAL A 2 23.05 23.20 8.17
N GLN A 3 22.85 24.37 7.57
CA GLN A 3 21.56 25.07 7.56
C GLN A 3 20.69 24.69 6.36
N VAL A 4 19.39 24.69 6.58
CA VAL A 4 18.36 24.58 5.55
C VAL A 4 18.20 25.93 4.85
N THR A 5 18.32 25.94 3.53
CA THR A 5 18.09 27.14 2.69
C THR A 5 16.68 27.14 2.10
N HIS A 6 16.14 25.97 1.78
CA HIS A 6 14.81 25.82 1.22
C HIS A 6 14.08 24.67 1.93
N SER A 7 12.79 24.84 2.16
CA SER A 7 11.93 23.80 2.72
C SER A 7 10.67 23.65 1.91
N GLY A 8 10.18 22.44 1.77
CA GLY A 8 8.94 22.12 1.11
C GLY A 8 8.37 20.81 1.60
N GLN A 9 7.33 20.34 0.92
CA GLN A 9 6.68 19.08 1.22
C GLN A 9 6.32 18.37 -0.08
N ILE A 10 6.61 17.08 -0.16
CA ILE A 10 6.23 16.22 -1.27
C ILE A 10 4.97 15.45 -0.87
N LYS A 11 3.90 15.57 -1.67
CA LYS A 11 2.68 14.78 -1.50
C LYS A 11 2.81 13.45 -2.24
N LEU A 12 2.63 12.35 -1.52
CA LEU A 12 2.66 10.98 -2.05
C LEU A 12 1.34 10.30 -1.70
N GLY A 13 0.26 10.69 -2.38
CA GLY A 13 -1.09 10.27 -2.04
C GLY A 13 -1.51 10.85 -0.69
N LYS A 14 -1.97 9.96 0.21
CA LYS A 14 -2.33 10.36 1.59
C LYS A 14 -1.15 10.73 2.48
N PHE A 15 0.09 10.55 2.02
CA PHE A 15 1.29 10.81 2.79
C PHE A 15 1.95 12.12 2.38
N SER A 16 2.58 12.78 3.34
CA SER A 16 3.36 13.99 3.12
C SER A 16 4.76 13.83 3.68
N VAL A 17 5.76 14.16 2.88
CA VAL A 17 7.18 14.06 3.25
C VAL A 17 7.80 15.44 3.23
N ASP A 18 8.18 15.94 4.40
CA ASP A 18 8.93 17.20 4.48
C ASP A 18 10.31 17.02 3.83
N CYS A 19 10.69 17.98 2.99
CA CYS A 19 11.92 17.97 2.21
C CYS A 19 12.65 19.31 2.31
N TYR A 20 13.97 19.26 2.15
CA TYR A 20 14.85 20.39 2.39
C TYR A 20 16.00 20.42 1.37
N VAL A 21 16.47 21.63 1.06
CA VAL A 21 17.76 21.86 0.42
C VAL A 21 18.68 22.51 1.45
N LEU A 22 19.87 21.95 1.63
CA LEU A 22 20.89 22.45 2.54
C LEU A 22 21.76 23.51 1.87
N GLU A 23 22.50 24.29 2.66
CA GLU A 23 23.45 25.31 2.16
C GLU A 23 24.57 24.73 1.29
N ASP A 24 24.90 23.45 1.47
CA ASP A 24 25.88 22.71 0.67
C ASP A 24 25.27 22.05 -0.59
N GLY A 25 23.99 22.32 -0.87
CA GLY A 25 23.27 21.81 -2.04
C GLY A 25 22.71 20.40 -1.88
N ARG A 26 22.96 19.70 -0.75
CA ARG A 26 22.35 18.40 -0.50
C ARG A 26 20.83 18.52 -0.38
N ARG A 27 20.14 17.51 -0.91
CA ARG A 27 18.69 17.37 -0.87
C ARG A 27 18.34 16.34 0.20
N VAL A 28 17.52 16.74 1.16
CA VAL A 28 17.24 15.96 2.36
C VAL A 28 15.75 15.73 2.52
N LEU A 29 15.37 14.51 2.89
CA LEU A 29 14.02 14.16 3.31
C LEU A 29 13.99 13.96 4.82
N SER A 30 12.90 14.37 5.47
CA SER A 30 12.70 14.07 6.89
C SER A 30 12.59 12.55 7.12
N GLY A 31 13.32 12.04 8.11
CA GLY A 31 13.27 10.60 8.43
C GLY A 31 11.88 10.13 8.88
N ARG A 32 11.11 11.03 9.51
CA ARG A 32 9.71 10.77 9.88
C ARG A 32 8.80 10.70 8.65
N GLY A 33 8.94 11.65 7.72
CA GLY A 33 8.16 11.64 6.48
C GLY A 33 8.42 10.37 5.67
N MET A 34 9.67 9.94 5.58
CA MET A 34 10.03 8.67 4.92
C MET A 34 9.34 7.46 5.56
N GLN A 35 9.28 7.39 6.89
CA GLN A 35 8.59 6.29 7.59
C GLN A 35 7.11 6.22 7.28
N SER A 36 6.45 7.37 7.25
CA SER A 36 5.04 7.45 6.89
C SER A 36 4.82 7.08 5.42
N ALA A 37 5.62 7.64 4.51
CA ALA A 37 5.50 7.36 3.07
C ALA A 37 5.75 5.90 2.71
N LEU A 38 6.71 5.23 3.36
CA LEU A 38 7.01 3.81 3.19
C LEU A 38 6.02 2.89 3.92
N SER A 39 4.96 3.45 4.51
CA SER A 39 4.01 2.72 5.34
C SER A 39 4.73 1.89 6.40
N MET A 40 5.70 2.42 7.14
CA MET A 40 6.42 1.70 8.23
C MET A 40 5.77 1.90 9.61
N THR A 41 4.89 2.89 9.73
CA THR A 41 4.08 3.16 10.93
C THR A 41 2.74 2.44 10.85
N ASP A 42 2.13 2.17 12.00
CA ASP A 42 0.71 1.77 12.07
C ASP A 42 -0.15 3.04 11.99
N ASP A 43 -1.48 2.94 11.88
CA ASP A 43 -2.39 4.08 11.67
C ASP A 43 -2.37 5.16 12.79
N PHE A 44 -1.59 4.95 13.86
CA PHE A 44 -1.38 5.93 14.92
C PHE A 44 -0.04 6.67 14.75
N PRO A 45 -0.05 8.02 14.82
CA PRO A 45 1.18 8.81 14.71
C PRO A 45 2.07 8.57 15.94
N GLN A 46 3.20 7.89 15.73
CA GLN A 46 4.25 7.76 16.75
C GLN A 46 5.31 8.86 16.59
N LEU A 47 5.81 9.35 17.73
CA LEU A 47 6.67 10.53 17.84
C LEU A 47 8.13 10.32 17.41
N THR A 48 8.59 9.08 17.17
CA THR A 48 10.02 8.79 16.98
C THR A 48 10.33 8.17 15.62
N GLY A 49 11.42 8.64 15.00
CA GLY A 49 11.95 8.09 13.76
C GLY A 49 12.64 6.71 13.89
N SER A 50 12.39 6.00 15.00
CA SER A 50 13.09 4.79 15.40
C SER A 50 12.75 3.57 14.53
N ARG A 51 11.59 3.56 13.86
CA ARG A 51 11.17 2.42 13.02
C ARG A 51 12.01 2.31 11.76
N LEU A 52 12.38 3.43 11.14
CA LEU A 52 13.28 3.41 9.99
C LEU A 52 14.60 2.76 10.36
N SER A 53 15.26 3.27 11.41
CA SER A 53 16.51 2.71 11.91
C SER A 53 16.38 1.21 12.25
N ARG A 54 15.24 0.76 12.76
CA ARG A 54 14.99 -0.67 13.02
C ARG A 54 15.01 -1.50 11.74
N TYR A 55 14.34 -1.08 10.67
CA TYR A 55 14.37 -1.81 9.39
C TYR A 55 15.75 -1.77 8.75
N LEU A 56 16.42 -0.61 8.82
CA LEU A 56 17.78 -0.44 8.30
C LEU A 56 18.78 -1.38 8.98
N ASN A 57 18.55 -1.76 10.24
CA ASN A 57 19.43 -2.64 11.02
C ASN A 57 18.93 -4.09 11.09
N GLN A 58 17.89 -4.46 10.33
CA GLN A 58 17.36 -5.82 10.35
C GLN A 58 18.27 -6.76 9.56
N LYS A 59 18.73 -7.86 10.19
CA LYS A 59 19.62 -8.86 9.57
C LYS A 59 19.10 -9.43 8.25
N SER A 60 17.79 -9.63 8.13
CA SER A 60 17.19 -10.16 6.89
C SER A 60 17.23 -9.17 5.72
N LEU A 61 17.36 -7.87 5.99
CA LEU A 61 17.46 -6.82 4.97
C LEU A 61 18.90 -6.36 4.72
N GLU A 62 19.83 -6.69 5.62
CA GLU A 62 21.23 -6.27 5.54
C GLU A 62 21.89 -6.55 4.17
N PRO A 63 21.73 -7.74 3.55
CA PRO A 63 22.37 -8.00 2.25
C PRO A 63 21.94 -7.00 1.17
N PHE A 64 20.67 -6.57 1.20
CA PHE A 64 20.06 -5.69 0.20
C PHE A 64 20.31 -4.20 0.48
N LEU A 65 20.70 -3.83 1.70
CA LEU A 65 21.05 -2.45 2.09
C LEU A 65 22.55 -2.20 2.13
N SER A 66 23.37 -3.24 2.01
CA SER A 66 24.82 -3.18 2.27
C SER A 66 25.54 -2.14 1.41
N GLU A 67 25.16 -2.00 0.14
CA GLU A 67 25.80 -1.06 -0.78
C GLU A 67 25.42 0.40 -0.45
N ALA A 68 24.12 0.68 -0.26
CA ALA A 68 23.67 2.01 0.16
C ALA A 68 24.25 2.44 1.52
N LYS A 69 24.49 1.50 2.45
CA LYS A 69 25.20 1.78 3.70
C LYS A 69 26.66 2.16 3.48
N LYS A 70 27.38 1.45 2.61
CA LYS A 70 28.79 1.78 2.30
C LYS A 70 28.93 3.15 1.66
N GLN A 71 27.94 3.56 0.87
CA GLN A 71 27.87 4.87 0.23
C GLN A 71 27.45 5.99 1.20
N GLY A 72 27.09 5.66 2.45
CA GLY A 72 26.67 6.61 3.46
C GLY A 72 25.25 7.17 3.27
N HIS A 73 24.50 6.72 2.25
CA HIS A 73 23.17 7.26 1.94
C HIS A 73 22.16 7.06 3.08
N LEU A 74 22.34 5.99 3.86
CA LEU A 74 21.44 5.60 4.96
C LEU A 74 21.88 6.16 6.32
N GLU A 75 22.87 7.05 6.33
CA GLU A 75 23.29 7.75 7.54
C GLU A 75 22.41 8.99 7.78
N PRO A 76 21.91 9.18 9.01
CA PRO A 76 21.08 10.34 9.32
C PRO A 76 21.91 11.63 9.28
N ILE A 77 21.35 12.65 8.63
CA ILE A 77 21.87 14.01 8.57
C ILE A 77 21.13 14.86 9.60
N ASN A 78 21.88 15.40 10.55
CA ASN A 78 21.39 16.44 11.45
C ASN A 78 21.61 17.81 10.81
N CYS A 79 20.52 18.41 10.32
CA CYS A 79 20.50 19.77 9.79
C CYS A 79 19.60 20.67 10.64
N TYR A 80 19.63 21.97 10.37
CA TYR A 80 18.92 22.96 11.17
C TYR A 80 18.12 23.91 10.29
N GLN A 81 16.90 24.21 10.73
CA GLN A 81 16.11 25.33 10.20
C GLN A 81 16.09 26.41 11.28
N GLY A 82 17.04 27.35 11.19
CA GLY A 82 17.33 28.27 12.28
C GLY A 82 17.84 27.51 13.51
N ASN A 83 17.08 27.53 14.61
CA ASN A 83 17.42 26.81 15.84
C ASN A 83 16.73 25.44 15.95
N LYS A 84 15.86 25.07 15.01
CA LYS A 84 15.12 23.81 15.04
C LYS A 84 15.97 22.68 14.44
N PRO A 85 16.37 21.66 15.21
CA PRO A 85 17.06 20.50 14.66
C PRO A 85 16.11 19.67 13.80
N ILE A 86 16.62 19.18 12.68
CA ILE A 86 15.94 18.30 11.75
C ILE A 86 16.81 17.05 11.58
N ASN A 87 16.20 15.89 11.79
CA ASN A 87 16.81 14.60 11.47
C ASN A 87 16.28 14.15 10.11
N GLY A 88 17.15 14.16 9.11
CA GLY A 88 16.83 13.78 7.75
C GLY A 88 17.80 12.74 7.19
N TYR A 89 17.53 12.33 5.96
CA TYR A 89 18.40 11.46 5.16
C TYR A 89 18.55 12.10 3.79
N GLU A 90 19.64 11.81 3.08
CA GLU A 90 19.74 12.24 1.68
C GLU A 90 18.56 11.71 0.88
N ALA A 91 18.11 12.48 -0.12
CA ALA A 91 16.91 12.15 -0.88
C ALA A 91 16.98 10.76 -1.54
N TYR A 92 18.16 10.32 -1.97
CA TYR A 92 18.39 9.01 -2.57
C TYR A 92 18.14 7.85 -1.60
N ALA A 93 18.28 8.07 -0.28
CA ALA A 93 18.03 7.06 0.74
C ALA A 93 16.63 6.44 0.63
N LEU A 94 15.63 7.24 0.25
CA LEU A 94 14.27 6.74 0.04
C LEU A 94 14.21 5.69 -1.08
N LEU A 95 14.91 5.93 -2.19
CA LEU A 95 14.98 4.99 -3.31
C LEU A 95 15.81 3.76 -2.95
N ASP A 96 16.95 3.94 -2.27
CA ASP A 96 17.77 2.82 -1.81
C ASP A 96 17.00 1.87 -0.89
N ILE A 97 16.18 2.42 0.01
CA ILE A 97 15.30 1.61 0.86
C ILE A 97 14.25 0.89 0.01
N CYS A 98 13.64 1.59 -0.95
CA CYS A 98 12.66 0.97 -1.83
C CYS A 98 13.26 -0.21 -2.59
N ASP A 99 14.41 -0.01 -3.22
CA ASP A 99 15.13 -1.04 -3.97
C ASP A 99 15.52 -2.21 -3.09
N ALA A 100 15.99 -1.97 -1.87
CA ALA A 100 16.31 -3.03 -0.92
C ALA A 100 15.09 -3.91 -0.58
N PHE A 101 13.91 -3.32 -0.38
CA PHE A 101 12.68 -4.09 -0.15
C PHE A 101 12.21 -4.84 -1.40
N LEU A 102 12.32 -4.23 -2.58
CA LEU A 102 11.96 -4.84 -3.85
C LEU A 102 12.86 -6.04 -4.18
N GLU A 103 14.18 -5.92 -3.95
CA GLU A 103 15.13 -7.01 -4.13
C GLU A 103 14.97 -8.09 -3.05
N ALA A 104 14.76 -7.71 -1.78
CA ALA A 104 14.48 -8.66 -0.71
C ALA A 104 13.26 -9.53 -1.05
N ARG A 105 12.18 -8.94 -1.59
CA ARG A 105 10.97 -9.68 -2.04
C ARG A 105 11.26 -10.75 -3.09
N ARG A 106 12.32 -10.59 -3.91
CA ARG A 106 12.71 -11.53 -4.96
C ARG A 106 13.52 -12.70 -4.42
N HIS A 107 14.23 -12.51 -3.31
CA HIS A 107 15.25 -13.44 -2.83
C HIS A 107 14.87 -14.13 -1.50
N ILE A 108 13.99 -13.52 -0.70
CA ILE A 108 13.59 -14.06 0.61
C ILE A 108 12.08 -13.99 0.79
N GLN A 109 11.56 -14.81 1.70
CA GLN A 109 10.18 -14.69 2.14
C GLN A 109 10.06 -13.52 3.13
N LEU A 110 9.40 -12.45 2.69
CA LEU A 110 9.11 -11.30 3.53
C LEU A 110 8.02 -11.63 4.56
N GLY A 111 8.15 -11.07 5.77
CA GLY A 111 7.05 -11.05 6.72
C GLY A 111 5.88 -10.20 6.23
N GLU A 112 4.71 -10.35 6.84
CA GLU A 112 3.48 -9.62 6.46
C GLU A 112 3.72 -8.10 6.43
N ARG A 113 4.33 -7.55 7.49
CA ARG A 113 4.61 -6.13 7.57
C ARG A 113 5.61 -5.63 6.50
N GLN A 114 6.61 -6.44 6.18
CA GLN A 114 7.61 -6.13 5.15
C GLN A 114 7.01 -6.22 3.75
N THR A 115 6.03 -7.10 3.55
CA THR A 115 5.29 -7.23 2.30
C THR A 115 4.53 -5.94 1.99
N ILE A 116 3.80 -5.41 2.99
CA ILE A 116 3.11 -4.09 2.88
C ILE A 116 4.10 -2.96 2.54
N ILE A 117 5.27 -2.96 3.15
CA ILE A 117 6.31 -1.96 2.86
C ILE A 117 6.83 -2.12 1.43
N ALA A 118 7.13 -3.33 0.99
CA ALA A 118 7.63 -3.59 -0.36
C ALA A 118 6.61 -3.19 -1.44
N GLU A 119 5.32 -3.41 -1.19
CA GLU A 119 4.23 -2.97 -2.07
C GLU A 119 4.18 -1.44 -2.16
N GLN A 120 4.29 -0.75 -1.03
CA GLN A 120 4.37 0.70 -0.99
C GLN A 120 5.64 1.24 -1.69
N CYS A 121 6.78 0.56 -1.55
CA CYS A 121 8.01 0.89 -2.26
C CYS A 121 7.82 0.82 -3.78
N GLU A 122 7.16 -0.23 -4.28
CA GLU A 122 6.88 -0.39 -5.72
C GLU A 122 6.06 0.78 -6.28
N ILE A 123 5.03 1.21 -5.53
CA ILE A 123 4.17 2.34 -5.90
C ILE A 123 4.99 3.64 -5.99
N ILE A 124 5.83 3.92 -4.99
CA ILE A 124 6.67 5.12 -4.96
C ILE A 124 7.65 5.12 -6.13
N VAL A 125 8.40 4.04 -6.33
CA VAL A 125 9.41 3.94 -7.40
C VAL A 125 8.77 4.13 -8.78
N ARG A 126 7.64 3.48 -9.05
CA ARG A 126 6.92 3.61 -10.34
C ARG A 126 6.40 5.03 -10.56
N SER A 127 5.90 5.67 -9.52
CA SER A 127 5.36 7.04 -9.59
C SER A 127 6.48 8.05 -9.82
N PHE A 128 7.62 7.90 -9.14
CA PHE A 128 8.81 8.72 -9.38
C PHE A 128 9.44 8.50 -10.74
N ALA A 129 9.45 7.26 -11.27
CA ALA A 129 9.94 7.02 -12.62
C ALA A 129 9.13 7.78 -13.69
N LYS A 130 7.79 7.77 -13.56
CA LYS A 130 6.90 8.57 -14.42
C LYS A 130 7.17 10.06 -14.29
N LEU A 131 7.23 10.57 -13.05
CA LEU A 131 7.46 11.98 -12.80
C LEU A 131 8.84 12.44 -13.30
N GLY A 132 9.89 11.64 -13.07
CA GLY A 132 11.24 11.93 -13.51
C GLY A 132 11.34 12.05 -15.03
N LEU A 133 10.65 11.16 -15.76
CA LEU A 133 10.56 11.27 -17.23
C LEU A 133 9.90 12.58 -17.66
N ILE A 134 8.77 12.95 -17.05
CA ILE A 134 8.08 14.22 -17.35
C ILE A 134 8.97 15.42 -17.01
N ALA A 135 9.58 15.44 -15.82
CA ALA A 135 10.44 16.53 -15.38
C ALA A 135 11.66 16.71 -16.32
N LEU A 136 12.26 15.62 -16.80
CA LEU A 136 13.34 15.67 -17.78
C LEU A 136 12.88 16.21 -19.13
N ILE A 137 11.67 15.86 -19.58
CA ILE A 137 11.08 16.41 -20.81
C ILE A 137 10.82 17.91 -20.64
N ASP A 138 10.26 18.34 -19.52
CA ASP A 138 10.01 19.75 -19.23
C ASP A 138 11.30 20.57 -19.19
N GLU A 139 12.37 20.01 -18.62
CA GLU A 139 13.69 20.64 -18.59
C GLU A 139 14.28 20.73 -20.01
N ALA A 140 14.23 19.64 -20.77
CA ALA A 140 14.78 19.57 -22.12
C ALA A 140 14.03 20.45 -23.13
N THR A 141 12.73 20.66 -22.93
CA THR A 141 11.89 21.50 -23.81
C THR A 141 11.83 22.95 -23.36
N GLY A 142 12.28 23.27 -22.14
CA GLY A 142 12.12 24.59 -21.53
C GLY A 142 10.74 24.82 -20.89
N TYR A 143 9.79 23.87 -21.03
CA TYR A 143 8.45 23.95 -20.44
C TYR A 143 8.48 24.09 -18.90
N GLN A 144 9.59 23.73 -18.25
CA GLN A 144 9.79 23.95 -16.81
C GLN A 144 9.63 25.41 -16.33
N TYR A 145 9.78 26.39 -17.23
CA TYR A 145 9.60 27.82 -16.94
C TYR A 145 8.18 28.32 -17.23
N GLU A 146 7.35 27.52 -17.92
CA GLU A 146 5.98 27.86 -18.32
C GLU A 146 4.93 27.18 -17.45
N ARG A 147 5.21 25.97 -16.96
CA ARG A 147 4.31 25.18 -16.12
C ARG A 147 3.94 25.89 -14.81
N GLU A 148 2.78 25.55 -14.26
CA GLU A 148 2.39 26.05 -12.93
C GLU A 148 3.34 25.54 -11.84
N ASN A 149 3.58 26.37 -10.82
CA ASN A 149 4.55 26.08 -9.73
C ASN A 149 4.35 24.72 -9.05
N ASN A 150 3.12 24.18 -9.02
CA ASN A 150 2.78 22.92 -8.35
C ASN A 150 2.40 21.78 -9.31
N GLU A 151 2.61 21.92 -10.61
CA GLU A 151 2.15 20.93 -11.59
C GLU A 151 2.75 19.53 -11.35
N LEU A 152 4.06 19.46 -11.09
CA LEU A 152 4.73 18.19 -10.76
C LEU A 152 4.24 17.58 -9.44
N GLN A 153 3.84 18.40 -8.46
CA GLN A 153 3.25 17.92 -7.20
C GLN A 153 1.86 17.31 -7.43
N THR A 154 1.06 17.93 -8.29
CA THR A 154 -0.26 17.39 -8.68
C THR A 154 -0.13 16.08 -9.46
N LEU A 155 0.86 15.99 -10.37
CA LEU A 155 1.11 14.79 -11.15
C LEU A 155 1.56 13.62 -10.28
N ILE A 156 2.51 13.83 -9.36
CA ILE A 156 2.98 12.74 -8.51
C ILE A 156 1.89 12.21 -7.58
N ASP A 157 1.07 13.10 -7.01
CA ASP A 157 -0.06 12.71 -6.17
C ASP A 157 -1.07 11.85 -6.95
N LYS A 158 -1.36 12.26 -8.19
CA LYS A 158 -2.20 11.49 -9.10
C LYS A 158 -1.60 10.12 -9.44
N TYR A 159 -0.31 10.05 -9.78
CA TYR A 159 0.33 8.77 -10.12
C TYR A 159 0.39 7.81 -8.93
N VAL A 160 0.72 8.31 -7.73
CA VAL A 160 0.71 7.49 -6.52
C VAL A 160 -0.70 6.97 -6.26
N SER A 161 -1.73 7.81 -6.44
CA SER A 161 -3.13 7.41 -6.28
C SER A 161 -3.58 6.38 -7.33
N GLU A 162 -3.16 6.54 -8.59
CA GLU A 162 -3.44 5.60 -9.68
C GLU A 162 -2.73 4.24 -9.48
N GLU A 163 -1.46 4.26 -9.07
CA GLU A 163 -0.68 3.04 -8.76
C GLU A 163 -1.23 2.35 -7.50
N LEU A 164 -1.57 3.11 -6.44
CA LEU A 164 -2.29 2.60 -5.27
C LEU A 164 -3.60 1.94 -5.69
N ARG A 165 -4.37 2.57 -6.59
CA ARG A 165 -5.62 2.02 -7.09
C ARG A 165 -5.39 0.76 -7.91
N ALA A 166 -4.38 0.73 -8.79
CA ALA A 166 -4.01 -0.45 -9.56
C ALA A 166 -3.55 -1.60 -8.65
N TRP A 167 -2.88 -1.27 -7.55
CA TRP A 167 -2.38 -2.21 -6.57
C TRP A 167 -3.50 -2.74 -5.64
N GLN A 168 -4.39 -1.86 -5.16
CA GLN A 168 -5.65 -2.22 -4.48
C GLN A 168 -6.58 -3.05 -5.39
N LYS A 169 -6.44 -2.86 -6.71
CA LYS A 169 -7.03 -3.70 -7.75
C LYS A 169 -6.33 -5.06 -7.89
N THR A 170 -5.74 -5.55 -6.81
CA THR A 170 -5.22 -6.92 -6.70
C THR A 170 -5.53 -7.42 -5.29
N PHE A 171 -6.22 -8.56 -5.20
CA PHE A 171 -6.24 -9.30 -3.93
C PHE A 171 -4.80 -9.67 -3.58
N PRO A 172 -4.37 -9.50 -2.32
CA PRO A 172 -3.00 -9.74 -1.92
C PRO A 172 -2.67 -11.22 -2.08
N ASP A 173 -1.41 -11.53 -2.39
CA ASP A 173 -1.02 -12.91 -2.69
C ASP A 173 -1.25 -13.86 -1.52
N VAL A 174 -1.21 -13.37 -0.28
CA VAL A 174 -1.54 -14.14 0.93
C VAL A 174 -2.96 -14.73 0.87
N TYR A 175 -3.93 -13.99 0.35
CA TYR A 175 -5.30 -14.48 0.21
C TYR A 175 -5.35 -15.74 -0.68
N TYR A 176 -4.66 -15.71 -1.81
CA TYR A 176 -4.61 -16.85 -2.72
C TYR A 176 -3.75 -17.99 -2.18
N ARG A 177 -2.64 -17.66 -1.52
CA ARG A 177 -1.73 -18.63 -0.91
C ARG A 177 -2.43 -19.47 0.13
N GLU A 178 -3.20 -18.85 1.02
CA GLU A 178 -3.92 -19.57 2.07
C GLU A 178 -5.07 -20.42 1.51
N ILE A 179 -5.79 -19.94 0.49
CA ILE A 179 -6.77 -20.78 -0.21
C ILE A 179 -6.09 -22.02 -0.81
N PHE A 180 -4.95 -21.84 -1.47
CA PHE A 180 -4.21 -22.96 -2.07
C PHE A 180 -3.72 -23.94 -0.99
N ARG A 181 -3.20 -23.43 0.13
CA ARG A 181 -2.79 -24.23 1.30
C ARG A 181 -3.94 -25.10 1.80
N LEU A 182 -5.09 -24.50 2.14
CA LEU A 182 -6.24 -25.22 2.68
C LEU A 182 -6.89 -26.19 1.70
N ARG A 183 -6.67 -26.00 0.40
CA ARG A 183 -7.15 -26.88 -0.66
C ARG A 183 -6.14 -27.95 -1.08
N GLY A 184 -4.92 -27.93 -0.53
CA GLY A 184 -3.84 -28.84 -0.90
C GLY A 184 -3.37 -28.63 -2.35
N TRP A 185 -3.42 -27.40 -2.85
CA TRP A 185 -2.99 -27.05 -4.21
C TRP A 185 -1.58 -26.47 -4.22
N ASP A 186 -0.81 -26.80 -5.26
CA ASP A 186 0.54 -26.27 -5.44
C ASP A 186 0.52 -24.77 -5.76
N PHE A 187 1.13 -23.98 -4.87
CA PHE A 187 1.29 -22.54 -5.05
C PHE A 187 2.50 -22.23 -5.94
N THR A 188 2.38 -22.51 -7.24
CA THR A 188 3.40 -22.19 -8.26
C THR A 188 3.00 -21.00 -9.13
N VAL A 189 3.98 -20.37 -9.80
CA VAL A 189 3.74 -19.29 -10.77
C VAL A 189 2.75 -19.71 -11.89
N LYS A 190 2.78 -20.98 -12.31
CA LYS A 190 1.81 -21.55 -13.27
C LYS A 190 0.42 -21.74 -12.63
N GLY A 191 0.34 -22.21 -11.38
CA GLY A 191 -0.92 -22.35 -10.63
C GLY A 191 -1.61 -21.01 -10.36
N ILE A 192 -0.85 -19.94 -10.15
CA ILE A 192 -1.34 -18.56 -10.01
C ILE A 192 -1.97 -18.03 -11.31
N LYS A 193 -1.33 -18.28 -12.46
CA LYS A 193 -1.86 -17.85 -13.76
C LYS A 193 -3.05 -18.69 -14.23
N LYS A 194 -3.13 -19.96 -13.81
CA LYS A 194 -4.24 -20.89 -14.09
C LYS A 194 -5.01 -21.26 -12.83
N ARG A 195 -5.36 -20.25 -12.01
CA ARG A 195 -6.15 -20.46 -10.79
C ARG A 195 -7.46 -21.19 -11.14
N PRO A 196 -7.86 -22.22 -10.37
CA PRO A 196 -9.14 -22.88 -10.54
C PRO A 196 -10.30 -21.87 -10.54
N SER A 197 -11.25 -22.01 -11.46
CA SER A 197 -12.38 -21.08 -11.61
C SER A 197 -13.21 -20.93 -10.34
N VAL A 198 -13.27 -21.99 -9.52
CA VAL A 198 -13.96 -22.02 -8.22
C VAL A 198 -13.46 -20.95 -7.24
N VAL A 199 -12.21 -20.49 -7.37
CA VAL A 199 -11.67 -19.41 -6.53
C VAL A 199 -12.48 -18.13 -6.72
N GLY A 200 -12.92 -17.81 -7.94
CA GLY A 200 -13.77 -16.65 -8.20
C GLY A 200 -15.13 -16.74 -7.51
N THR A 201 -15.72 -17.94 -7.46
CA THR A 201 -16.96 -18.22 -6.74
C THR A 201 -16.78 -18.00 -5.24
N TRP A 202 -15.66 -18.48 -4.67
CA TRP A 202 -15.37 -18.25 -3.25
C TRP A 202 -15.09 -16.79 -2.95
N THR A 203 -14.33 -16.08 -3.78
CA THR A 203 -14.12 -14.64 -3.61
C THR A 203 -15.44 -13.87 -3.62
N ASN A 204 -16.39 -14.25 -4.46
CA ASN A 204 -17.73 -13.67 -4.45
C ASN A 204 -18.45 -13.90 -3.12
N LYS A 205 -18.50 -15.15 -2.65
CA LYS A 205 -19.15 -15.50 -1.38
C LYS A 205 -18.47 -14.88 -0.16
N LEU A 206 -17.15 -14.98 -0.07
CA LEU A 206 -16.36 -14.63 1.09
C LEU A 206 -16.13 -13.13 1.22
N VAL A 207 -16.08 -12.41 0.10
CA VAL A 207 -15.72 -10.99 0.10
C VAL A 207 -16.90 -10.16 -0.37
N TYR A 208 -17.33 -10.29 -1.63
CA TYR A 208 -18.28 -9.34 -2.21
C TYR A 208 -19.69 -9.43 -1.63
N GLN A 209 -20.18 -10.64 -1.32
CA GLN A 209 -21.50 -10.83 -0.69
C GLN A 209 -21.55 -10.37 0.76
N GLN A 210 -20.40 -10.08 1.38
CA GLN A 210 -20.31 -9.59 2.76
C GLN A 210 -20.10 -8.07 2.83
N LEU A 211 -20.05 -7.38 1.69
CA LEU A 211 -20.04 -5.93 1.64
C LEU A 211 -21.44 -5.39 2.00
N PRO A 212 -21.55 -4.11 2.41
CA PRO A 212 -22.83 -3.50 2.73
C PRO A 212 -23.88 -3.70 1.63
N PRO A 213 -25.17 -3.79 1.99
CA PRO A 213 -26.26 -3.93 1.03
C PRO A 213 -26.18 -2.90 -0.11
N GLY A 214 -26.40 -3.34 -1.35
CA GLY A 214 -26.33 -2.49 -2.54
C GLY A 214 -24.96 -2.39 -3.21
N VAL A 215 -23.86 -2.59 -2.47
CA VAL A 215 -22.49 -2.44 -3.02
C VAL A 215 -22.21 -3.48 -4.11
N LEU A 216 -22.53 -4.76 -3.88
CA LEU A 216 -22.28 -5.81 -4.89
C LEU A 216 -23.09 -5.59 -6.18
N GLU A 217 -24.33 -5.11 -6.08
CA GLU A 217 -25.17 -4.86 -7.26
C GLU A 217 -24.69 -3.66 -8.06
N GLU A 218 -24.23 -2.61 -7.39
CA GLU A 218 -23.58 -1.48 -8.02
C GLU A 218 -22.31 -1.91 -8.78
N LEU A 219 -21.49 -2.76 -8.17
CA LEU A 219 -20.28 -3.30 -8.81
C LEU A 219 -20.60 -4.16 -10.03
N LYS A 220 -21.65 -4.99 -9.96
CA LYS A 220 -22.11 -5.79 -11.10
C LYS A 220 -22.63 -4.90 -12.24
N SER A 221 -23.33 -3.81 -11.93
CA SER A 221 -23.87 -2.87 -12.91
C SER A 221 -22.76 -2.12 -13.65
N LYS A 222 -21.74 -1.65 -12.91
CA LYS A 222 -20.58 -0.94 -13.47
C LYS A 222 -19.61 -1.84 -14.24
N THR A 223 -19.66 -3.15 -14.04
CA THR A 223 -18.72 -4.10 -14.65
C THR A 223 -19.29 -4.68 -15.95
N PRO A 224 -18.74 -4.32 -17.13
CA PRO A 224 -19.30 -4.75 -18.41
C PRO A 224 -19.20 -6.27 -18.58
N LYS A 225 -20.19 -6.88 -19.24
CA LYS A 225 -20.22 -8.31 -19.56
C LYS A 225 -19.77 -8.61 -21.00
N THR A 226 -19.23 -9.80 -21.21
CA THR A 226 -18.96 -10.41 -22.52
C THR A 226 -20.26 -10.87 -23.15
N SER A 227 -20.25 -11.14 -24.46
CA SER A 227 -21.37 -11.73 -25.20
C SER A 227 -21.82 -13.08 -24.61
N SER A 228 -20.91 -13.82 -23.98
CA SER A 228 -21.19 -15.09 -23.29
C SER A 228 -21.66 -14.92 -21.84
N GLY A 229 -21.92 -13.70 -21.38
CA GLY A 229 -22.45 -13.42 -20.04
C GLY A 229 -21.42 -13.31 -18.90
N ASN A 230 -20.14 -13.61 -19.15
CA ASN A 230 -19.06 -13.46 -18.17
C ASN A 230 -18.66 -12.00 -18.00
N TYR A 231 -18.31 -11.56 -16.79
CA TYR A 231 -17.81 -10.20 -16.55
C TYR A 231 -16.45 -9.99 -17.20
N LYS A 232 -16.28 -8.87 -17.93
CA LYS A 232 -15.04 -8.49 -18.63
C LYS A 232 -13.93 -8.01 -17.69
N ALA A 233 -14.30 -7.60 -16.49
CA ALA A 233 -13.41 -7.07 -15.47
C ALA A 233 -13.76 -7.66 -14.09
N ARG A 234 -12.82 -7.62 -13.15
CA ARG A 234 -13.06 -8.09 -11.77
C ARG A 234 -13.83 -7.01 -11.01
N PHE A 235 -14.78 -7.39 -10.15
CA PHE A 235 -15.66 -6.42 -9.47
C PHE A 235 -14.92 -5.37 -8.65
N PHE A 236 -13.80 -5.73 -8.01
CA PHE A 236 -13.02 -4.73 -7.25
C PHE A 236 -12.49 -3.58 -8.13
N GLN A 237 -12.41 -3.76 -9.45
CA GLN A 237 -11.90 -2.73 -10.38
C GLN A 237 -12.83 -1.53 -10.53
N SER A 238 -14.09 -1.68 -10.09
CA SER A 238 -15.16 -0.70 -10.18
C SER A 238 -15.49 -0.05 -8.83
N LEU A 239 -14.73 -0.34 -7.76
CA LEU A 239 -14.90 0.29 -6.44
C LEU A 239 -14.40 1.74 -6.44
N THR A 240 -15.16 2.62 -5.78
CA THR A 240 -14.83 4.04 -5.54
C THR A 240 -14.28 4.26 -4.14
N GLU A 241 -13.55 5.37 -3.95
CA GLU A 241 -12.63 5.66 -2.82
C GLU A 241 -13.27 5.76 -1.42
N ASP A 242 -14.56 6.09 -1.30
CA ASP A 242 -15.04 6.67 -0.04
C ASP A 242 -15.52 5.65 1.01
N VAL A 243 -16.27 4.62 0.59
CA VAL A 243 -16.93 3.68 1.53
C VAL A 243 -16.65 2.22 1.17
N GLY A 244 -16.64 1.89 -0.13
CA GLY A 244 -16.44 0.53 -0.58
C GLY A 244 -15.06 -0.04 -0.26
N ASP A 245 -13.99 0.76 -0.37
CA ASP A 245 -12.61 0.30 -0.18
C ASP A 245 -12.31 -0.05 1.28
N LEU A 246 -12.81 0.73 2.25
CA LEU A 246 -12.66 0.45 3.68
C LEU A 246 -13.37 -0.86 4.09
N HIS A 247 -14.62 -1.06 3.65
CA HIS A 247 -15.34 -2.31 3.93
C HIS A 247 -14.71 -3.51 3.22
N LEU A 248 -14.26 -3.33 1.98
CA LEU A 248 -13.57 -4.39 1.23
C LEU A 248 -12.29 -4.82 1.95
N ARG A 249 -11.46 -3.86 2.39
CA ARG A 249 -10.23 -4.13 3.13
C ARG A 249 -10.49 -4.81 4.45
N SER A 250 -11.41 -4.28 5.26
CA SER A 250 -11.79 -4.87 6.54
C SER A 250 -12.29 -6.31 6.38
N GLN A 251 -13.14 -6.54 5.38
CA GLN A 251 -13.63 -7.89 5.08
C GLN A 251 -12.51 -8.81 4.62
N LEU A 252 -11.64 -8.33 3.73
CA LEU A 252 -10.54 -9.12 3.20
C LEU A 252 -9.54 -9.49 4.29
N THR A 253 -9.18 -8.57 5.18
CA THR A 253 -8.36 -8.84 6.36
C THR A 253 -9.02 -9.90 7.24
N SER A 254 -10.31 -9.75 7.54
CA SER A 254 -11.05 -10.74 8.34
C SER A 254 -10.98 -12.14 7.73
N VAL A 255 -11.18 -12.25 6.41
CA VAL A 255 -11.12 -13.52 5.68
C VAL A 255 -9.71 -14.10 5.69
N ILE A 256 -8.67 -13.29 5.44
CA ILE A 256 -7.27 -13.73 5.48
C ILE A 256 -6.91 -14.26 6.87
N THR A 257 -7.27 -13.54 7.93
CA THR A 257 -7.04 -13.98 9.31
C THR A 257 -7.68 -15.35 9.56
N LEU A 258 -8.95 -15.52 9.18
CA LEU A 258 -9.65 -16.80 9.33
C LEU A 258 -9.00 -17.92 8.51
N LEU A 259 -8.54 -17.63 7.31
CA LEU A 259 -7.82 -18.59 6.48
C LEU A 259 -6.52 -19.04 7.17
N GLN A 260 -5.74 -18.10 7.71
CA GLN A 260 -4.45 -18.36 8.36
C GLN A 260 -4.58 -19.20 9.65
N VAL A 261 -5.59 -18.93 10.49
CA VAL A 261 -5.79 -19.64 11.76
C VAL A 261 -6.47 -21.01 11.59
N SER A 262 -6.91 -21.34 10.39
CA SER A 262 -7.56 -22.62 10.11
C SER A 262 -6.57 -23.64 9.56
N ASP A 263 -6.71 -24.89 9.99
CA ASP A 263 -5.91 -26.02 9.52
C ASP A 263 -6.54 -26.67 8.27
N THR A 264 -7.87 -26.61 8.15
CA THR A 264 -8.63 -27.19 7.04
C THR A 264 -9.64 -26.20 6.46
N TRP A 265 -10.04 -26.44 5.21
CA TRP A 265 -11.08 -25.64 4.54
C TRP A 265 -12.41 -25.67 5.29
N ASP A 266 -12.77 -26.82 5.88
CA ASP A 266 -14.04 -26.98 6.60
C ASP A 266 -14.04 -26.18 7.91
N GLN A 267 -12.92 -26.18 8.62
CA GLN A 267 -12.73 -25.34 9.82
C GLN A 267 -12.83 -23.85 9.47
N PHE A 268 -12.18 -23.43 8.37
CA PHE A 268 -12.28 -22.07 7.86
C PHE A 268 -13.74 -21.68 7.58
N MET A 269 -14.47 -22.52 6.84
CA MET A 269 -15.87 -22.26 6.50
C MET A 269 -16.77 -22.20 7.74
N CYS A 270 -16.52 -23.06 8.74
CA CYS A 270 -17.25 -23.04 10.01
C CYS A 270 -17.05 -21.70 10.74
N ASN A 271 -15.79 -21.26 10.88
CA ASN A 271 -15.47 -19.99 11.55
C ASN A 271 -15.99 -18.78 10.77
N PHE A 272 -15.90 -18.82 9.44
CA PHE A 272 -16.44 -17.78 8.58
C PHE A 272 -17.96 -17.63 8.73
N ASN A 273 -18.71 -18.73 8.71
CA ASN A 273 -20.17 -18.68 8.88
C ASN A 273 -20.54 -18.11 10.26
N LYS A 274 -19.86 -18.55 11.34
CA LYS A 274 -20.06 -17.98 12.68
C LYS A 274 -19.81 -16.47 12.72
N LEU A 275 -18.74 -15.98 12.08
CA LEU A 275 -18.44 -14.56 12.00
C LEU A 275 -19.54 -13.79 11.27
N VAL A 276 -20.05 -14.33 10.16
CA VAL A 276 -21.13 -13.72 9.37
C VAL A 276 -22.43 -13.68 10.18
N ASP A 277 -22.79 -14.77 10.86
CA ASP A 277 -24.00 -14.85 11.67
C ASP A 277 -23.97 -13.84 12.82
N ASN A 278 -22.82 -13.70 13.50
CA ASN A 278 -22.64 -12.70 14.55
C ASN A 278 -22.78 -11.26 14.03
N ARG A 279 -22.24 -10.97 12.84
CA ARG A 279 -22.35 -9.63 12.22
C ARG A 279 -23.77 -9.30 11.80
N LYS A 280 -24.53 -10.28 11.30
CA LYS A 280 -25.95 -10.11 11.00
C LYS A 280 -26.75 -9.86 12.27
N GLY A 281 -26.51 -10.64 13.32
CA GLY A 281 -27.14 -10.44 14.62
C GLY A 281 -26.86 -9.05 15.22
N GLN A 282 -25.65 -8.51 15.05
CA GLN A 282 -25.33 -7.14 15.46
C GLN A 282 -26.07 -6.07 14.64
N LEU A 283 -26.15 -6.25 13.31
CA LEU A 283 -26.90 -5.33 12.43
C LEU A 283 -28.41 -5.33 12.74
N ASP A 284 -28.96 -6.48 13.13
CA ASP A 284 -30.37 -6.61 13.54
C ASP A 284 -30.62 -5.93 14.91
N LEU A 285 -29.66 -6.00 15.85
CA LEU A 285 -29.72 -5.32 17.14
C LEU A 285 -29.60 -3.78 17.01
N ASP A 286 -28.65 -3.33 16.19
CA ASP A 286 -28.47 -1.90 15.91
C ASP A 286 -29.70 -1.30 15.20
N ALA A 287 -30.46 -2.11 14.44
CA ALA A 287 -31.70 -1.68 13.80
C ALA A 287 -32.92 -1.67 14.74
N SER A 288 -32.93 -2.50 15.80
CA SER A 288 -33.99 -2.52 16.81
C SER A 288 -33.90 -1.40 17.84
N ASP A 289 -32.69 -0.93 18.16
CA ASP A 289 -32.45 0.12 19.16
C ASP A 289 -32.90 1.53 18.70
N PHE A 290 -33.34 1.70 17.44
CA PHE A 290 -33.95 2.93 16.93
C PHE A 290 -35.49 2.96 17.00
N ASN A 291 -36.14 1.93 17.55
CA ASN A 291 -37.61 1.86 17.67
C ASN A 291 -38.15 1.99 19.10
N ASP A 292 -37.30 2.10 20.12
CA ASP A 292 -37.75 2.28 21.52
C ASP A 292 -37.73 3.76 21.94
N SER A 293 -38.51 4.58 21.23
CA SER A 293 -38.94 5.89 21.71
C SER A 293 -40.40 6.14 21.34
N GLU A 294 -41.31 5.61 22.17
CA GLU A 294 -42.65 6.17 22.38
C GLU A 294 -42.62 7.20 23.51
#